data_AF-A0A383AC23-F1
#
_entry.id   AF-A0A383AC23-F1
#
_cell.length_a   1.000
_cell.length_b   1.000
_cell.length_c   1.000
_cell.angle_alpha   90.00
_cell.angle_beta   90.00
_cell.angle_gamma   90.00
#
_symmetry.space_group_name_H-M   'P 1'
#
loop_
_entity.id
_entity.type
_entity.pdbx_description
1 polymer ?
#
loop_
_entity_poly.entity_id
_entity_poly.type
_entity_poly.pdbx_seq_one_letter_code
_entity_poly.pdbx_strand_id
1 'polypeptide(L)'
;VTNDTNHKTAALEINDAHCHLFSEKFFAKLWSELSTDQKHRPEGDTPQSLLEQLGWDAPGSINELADRWIEELDHVGVNRVALMSSVSEDELSVAKSIERHPKRFVGMFMVNPLAPDSAERVQRAFGEYHLRCACLFPAMHHYSLNDESVKDISS
;
A
#
# COMPACT_ATOMS: atom_id res chain seq x y z
N VAL A 1 -13.33 53.87 9.76
CA VAL A 1 -13.66 52.65 9.00
C VAL A 1 -12.44 51.76 9.06
N THR A 2 -12.41 50.83 10.01
CA THR A 2 -11.36 49.83 10.17
C THR A 2 -11.66 48.69 9.21
N ASN A 3 -10.89 48.59 8.11
CA ASN A 3 -10.96 47.44 7.21
C ASN A 3 -10.17 46.29 7.84
N ASP A 4 -10.88 45.52 8.66
CA ASP A 4 -10.48 44.20 9.14
C ASP A 4 -11.02 43.16 8.16
N THR A 5 -10.22 42.75 7.19
CA THR A 5 -10.46 41.52 6.41
C THR A 5 -9.15 40.96 5.87
N ASN A 6 -8.21 40.67 6.78
CA ASN A 6 -7.11 39.78 6.47
C ASN A 6 -7.58 38.33 6.68
N HIS A 7 -8.55 37.89 5.87
CA HIS A 7 -8.89 36.48 5.75
C HIS A 7 -7.73 35.81 5.01
N LYS A 8 -6.67 35.44 5.74
CA LYS A 8 -5.73 34.43 5.26
C LYS A 8 -6.58 33.21 4.92
N THR A 9 -6.75 32.92 3.64
CA THR A 9 -7.25 31.64 3.18
C THR A 9 -6.32 30.60 3.79
N ALA A 10 -6.79 29.86 4.80
CA ALA A 10 -6.04 28.72 5.29
C ALA A 10 -5.79 27.83 4.07
N ALA A 11 -4.53 27.50 3.80
CA ALA A 11 -4.20 26.60 2.71
C ALA A 11 -4.99 25.30 2.92
N LEU A 12 -5.69 24.84 1.88
CA LEU A 12 -6.47 23.62 1.96
C LEU A 12 -5.53 22.45 2.25
N GLU A 13 -5.71 21.77 3.38
CA GLU A 13 -5.00 20.53 3.66
C GLU A 13 -5.64 19.38 2.87
N ILE A 14 -4.88 18.80 1.94
CA ILE A 14 -5.31 17.65 1.15
C ILE A 14 -4.75 16.39 1.79
N ASN A 15 -5.61 15.40 2.07
CA ASN A 15 -5.20 14.06 2.47
C ASN A 15 -5.72 13.06 1.44
N ASP A 16 -4.84 12.22 0.93
CA ASP A 16 -5.19 11.13 0.03
C ASP A 16 -5.66 9.91 0.85
N ALA A 17 -6.81 9.36 0.48
CA ALA A 17 -7.45 8.25 1.18
C ALA A 17 -7.12 6.87 0.59
N HIS A 18 -6.39 6.80 -0.53
CA HIS A 18 -6.07 5.54 -1.19
C HIS A 18 -4.82 5.65 -2.05
N CYS A 19 -3.69 5.15 -1.55
CA CYS A 19 -2.45 5.06 -2.33
C CYS A 19 -1.81 3.69 -2.20
N HIS A 20 -1.36 3.16 -3.34
CA HIS A 20 -0.71 1.85 -3.42
C HIS A 20 0.80 1.96 -3.21
N LEU A 21 1.32 1.20 -2.25
CA LEU A 21 2.76 0.98 -2.11
C LEU A 21 3.19 -0.18 -3.03
N PHE A 22 3.94 0.13 -4.07
CA PHE A 22 4.55 -0.86 -4.95
C PHE A 22 5.97 -1.18 -4.47
N SER A 23 6.06 -2.03 -3.45
CA SER A 23 7.32 -2.49 -2.87
C SER A 23 8.09 -3.45 -3.78
N GLU A 24 9.33 -3.78 -3.41
CA GLU A 24 10.07 -4.87 -4.05
C GLU A 24 9.29 -6.19 -4.02
N LYS A 25 8.58 -6.48 -2.92
CA LYS A 25 7.75 -7.69 -2.78
C LYS A 25 6.58 -7.70 -3.78
N PHE A 26 5.97 -6.54 -4.05
CA PHE A 26 4.95 -6.43 -5.10
C PHE A 26 5.52 -6.82 -6.47
N PHE A 27 6.65 -6.24 -6.88
CA PHE A 27 7.24 -6.54 -8.19
C PHE A 27 7.75 -7.98 -8.29
N ALA A 28 8.29 -8.55 -7.21
CA ALA A 28 8.66 -9.96 -7.16
C ALA A 28 7.44 -10.88 -7.38
N LYS A 29 6.30 -10.59 -6.75
CA LYS A 29 5.06 -11.35 -6.93
C LYS A 29 4.48 -11.17 -8.33
N LEU A 30 4.41 -9.94 -8.83
CA LEU A 30 3.93 -9.64 -10.17
C LEU A 30 4.77 -10.35 -11.24
N TRP A 31 6.10 -10.31 -11.12
CA TRP A 31 7.00 -11.03 -12.02
C TRP A 31 6.78 -12.54 -11.97
N SER A 32 6.61 -13.12 -10.77
CA SER A 32 6.33 -14.55 -10.60
C SER A 32 5.02 -14.96 -11.30
N GLU A 33 3.94 -14.20 -11.11
CA GLU A 33 2.64 -14.47 -11.72
C GLU A 33 2.70 -14.36 -13.24
N LEU A 34 3.29 -13.28 -13.77
CA LEU A 34 3.44 -13.07 -15.21
C LEU A 34 4.35 -14.12 -15.86
N SER A 35 5.35 -14.63 -15.15
CA SER A 35 6.25 -15.68 -15.67
C SER A 35 5.55 -17.01 -15.95
N THR A 36 4.38 -17.25 -15.34
CA THR A 36 3.55 -18.42 -15.60
C THR A 36 2.59 -18.23 -16.79
N ASP A 37 2.36 -16.98 -17.22
CA ASP A 37 1.49 -16.64 -18.34
C ASP A 37 2.31 -16.51 -19.63
N GLN A 38 2.11 -17.43 -20.59
CA GLN A 38 2.81 -17.40 -21.87
C GLN A 38 2.61 -16.10 -22.67
N LYS A 39 1.48 -15.41 -22.48
CA LYS A 39 1.14 -14.19 -23.23
C LYS A 39 1.79 -12.93 -22.65
N HIS A 40 1.95 -12.89 -21.33
CA HIS A 40 2.42 -11.70 -20.61
C HIS A 40 3.77 -11.92 -19.90
N ARG A 41 4.49 -13.00 -20.25
CA ARG A 41 5.80 -13.30 -19.70
C ARG A 41 6.76 -12.11 -19.87
N PRO A 42 7.38 -11.62 -18.79
CA PRO A 42 8.35 -10.54 -18.89
C PRO A 42 9.58 -10.97 -19.69
N GLU A 43 10.21 -10.01 -20.36
CA GLU A 43 11.50 -10.24 -21.02
C GLU A 43 12.60 -10.29 -19.96
N GLY A 44 13.13 -11.47 -19.64
CA GLY A 44 14.23 -11.66 -18.69
C GLY A 44 13.91 -12.62 -17.54
N ASP A 45 14.91 -12.85 -16.69
CA ASP A 45 14.88 -13.91 -15.67
C ASP A 45 14.77 -13.37 -14.22
N THR A 46 14.54 -12.06 -14.04
CA THR A 46 14.48 -11.44 -12.71
C THR A 46 13.36 -10.40 -12.60
N PRO A 47 12.85 -10.09 -11.39
CA PRO A 47 11.89 -9.00 -11.19
C PRO A 47 12.37 -7.63 -11.67
N GLN A 48 13.69 -7.39 -11.69
CA GLN A 48 14.28 -6.15 -12.19
C GLN A 48 14.03 -5.96 -13.69
N SER A 49 14.03 -7.05 -14.47
CA SER A 49 13.76 -6.98 -15.91
C SER A 49 12.35 -6.47 -16.23
N LEU A 50 11.38 -6.75 -15.35
CA LEU A 50 10.02 -6.21 -15.47
C LEU A 50 10.01 -4.68 -15.29
N LEU A 51 10.77 -4.16 -14.33
CA LEU A 51 10.88 -2.71 -14.09
C LEU A 51 11.55 -2.01 -15.28
N GLU A 52 12.62 -2.59 -15.83
CA GLU A 52 13.29 -2.08 -17.04
C GLU A 52 12.34 -2.06 -18.25
N GLN A 53 11.58 -3.13 -18.46
CA GLN A 53 10.59 -3.23 -19.53
C GLN A 53 9.46 -2.18 -19.39
N LEU A 54 9.04 -1.89 -18.15
CA LEU A 54 8.04 -0.86 -17.86
C LEU A 54 8.60 0.57 -17.94
N GLY A 55 9.93 0.73 -17.97
CA GLY A 55 10.61 2.02 -17.87
C GLY A 55 10.40 2.68 -16.50
N TRP A 56 10.26 1.87 -15.44
CA TRP A 56 9.99 2.33 -14.08
C TRP A 56 11.24 2.24 -13.22
N ASP A 57 11.39 3.22 -12.33
CA ASP A 57 12.43 3.17 -11.30
C ASP A 57 12.14 2.03 -10.33
N ALA A 58 13.20 1.29 -9.96
CA ALA A 58 13.09 0.30 -8.91
C ALA A 58 12.63 0.96 -7.60
N PRO A 59 11.83 0.25 -6.78
CA PRO A 59 11.36 0.79 -5.50
C PRO A 59 12.50 1.06 -4.51
N GLY A 60 13.61 0.32 -4.62
CA GLY A 60 14.67 0.32 -3.62
C GLY A 60 14.21 -0.30 -2.30
N SER A 61 14.93 0.01 -1.22
CA SER A 61 14.50 -0.39 0.12
C SER A 61 13.21 0.33 0.52
N ILE A 62 12.46 -0.24 1.47
CA ILE A 62 11.22 0.37 1.96
C ILE A 62 11.44 1.78 2.53
N ASN A 63 12.59 2.03 3.16
CA ASN A 63 12.90 3.36 3.69
C ASN A 63 13.14 4.37 2.56
N GLU A 64 13.86 3.98 1.51
CA GLU A 64 14.09 4.84 0.33
C GLU A 64 12.77 5.10 -0.42
N LEU A 65 11.92 4.08 -0.58
CA LEU A 65 10.61 4.23 -1.20
C LEU A 65 9.69 5.16 -0.37
N ALA A 66 9.71 5.02 0.95
CA ALA A 66 8.96 5.88 1.86
C ALA A 66 9.45 7.33 1.82
N ASP A 67 10.77 7.55 1.78
CA ASP A 67 11.36 8.89 1.64
C ASP A 67 10.97 9.54 0.30
N ARG A 68 11.06 8.79 -0.81
CA ARG A 68 10.59 9.25 -2.14
C ARG A 68 9.11 9.62 -2.14
N TRP A 69 8.26 8.82 -1.49
CA TRP A 69 6.84 9.17 -1.36
C TRP A 69 6.63 10.49 -0.63
N ILE A 70 7.40 10.78 0.43
CA ILE A 70 7.28 12.07 1.11
C ILE A 70 7.68 13.23 0.20
N GLU A 71 8.77 13.09 -0.55
CA GLU A 71 9.20 14.10 -1.52
C GLU A 71 8.10 14.39 -2.56
N GLU A 72 7.47 13.34 -3.09
CA GLU A 72 6.37 13.49 -4.04
C GLU A 72 5.13 14.15 -3.41
N LEU A 73 4.72 13.71 -2.22
CA LEU A 73 3.58 14.29 -1.52
C LEU A 73 3.80 15.77 -1.19
N ASP A 74 5.02 16.14 -0.79
CA ASP A 74 5.40 17.54 -0.57
C ASP A 74 5.37 18.34 -1.87
N HIS A 75 5.85 17.76 -2.97
CA HIS A 75 5.84 18.39 -4.28
C HIS A 75 4.42 18.73 -4.77
N VAL A 76 3.46 17.82 -4.55
CA VAL A 76 2.06 18.00 -4.98
C VAL A 76 1.14 18.60 -3.92
N GLY A 77 1.65 18.90 -2.72
CA GLY A 77 0.88 19.52 -1.64
C GLY A 77 -0.10 18.60 -0.91
N VAL A 78 0.18 17.29 -0.84
CA VAL A 78 -0.59 16.32 -0.07
C VAL A 78 -0.01 16.16 1.33
N ASN A 79 -0.82 16.47 2.33
CA ASN A 79 -0.43 16.45 3.74
C ASN A 79 -0.26 15.03 4.28
N ARG A 80 -1.23 14.13 4.05
CA ARG A 80 -1.17 12.73 4.50
C ARG A 80 -1.73 11.80 3.45
N VAL A 81 -1.32 10.55 3.50
CA VAL A 81 -1.87 9.51 2.64
C VAL A 81 -2.18 8.23 3.39
N ALA A 82 -3.30 7.60 3.04
CA ALA A 82 -3.59 6.23 3.43
C ALA A 82 -2.88 5.27 2.47
N LEU A 83 -1.80 4.67 2.95
CA LEU A 83 -0.86 3.87 2.18
C LEU A 83 -1.17 2.38 2.35
N MET A 84 -1.39 1.68 1.25
CA MET A 84 -1.87 0.31 1.22
C MET A 84 -0.86 -0.64 0.56
N SER A 85 -0.68 -1.84 1.13
CA SER A 85 0.06 -2.90 0.46
C SER A 85 -0.65 -3.33 -0.83
N SER A 86 0.10 -3.49 -1.92
CA SER A 86 -0.49 -3.81 -3.23
C SER A 86 -0.63 -5.31 -3.48
N VAL A 87 -0.13 -6.13 -2.56
CA VAL A 87 -0.28 -7.58 -2.52
C VAL A 87 -0.57 -8.02 -1.09
N SER A 88 -1.18 -9.20 -0.97
CA SER A 88 -1.24 -9.93 0.31
C SER A 88 0.17 -10.18 0.84
N GLU A 89 0.29 -10.25 2.17
CA GLU A 89 1.53 -10.65 2.90
C GLU A 89 2.61 -9.57 2.94
N ASP A 90 2.32 -8.36 2.46
CA ASP A 90 3.26 -7.25 2.45
C ASP A 90 2.93 -6.17 3.51
N GLU A 91 2.27 -6.57 4.60
CA GLU A 91 1.89 -5.68 5.71
C GLU A 91 3.12 -4.99 6.32
N LEU A 92 4.23 -5.71 6.42
CA LEU A 92 5.46 -5.22 7.04
C LEU A 92 6.10 -4.07 6.25
N SER A 93 5.96 -4.05 4.93
CA SER A 93 6.46 -2.95 4.10
C SER A 93 5.69 -1.66 4.37
N VAL A 94 4.38 -1.75 4.56
CA VAL A 94 3.55 -0.60 4.96
C VAL A 94 3.90 -0.16 6.39
N ALA A 95 4.04 -1.11 7.32
CA ALA A 95 4.39 -0.83 8.71
C ALA A 95 5.72 -0.06 8.82
N LYS A 96 6.76 -0.53 8.11
CA LYS A 96 8.08 0.15 8.06
C LYS A 96 7.99 1.55 7.45
N SER A 97 7.17 1.73 6.42
CA SER A 97 6.93 3.06 5.83
C SER A 97 6.33 4.02 6.86
N ILE A 98 5.34 3.55 7.64
CA ILE A 98 4.72 4.35 8.72
C ILE A 98 5.72 4.64 9.84
N GLU A 99 6.53 3.67 10.26
CA GLU A 99 7.57 3.88 11.27
C GLU A 99 8.54 4.99 10.83
N ARG A 100 8.88 5.01 9.54
CA ARG A 100 9.73 6.04 8.94
C ARG A 100 9.08 7.43 8.94
N HIS A 101 7.80 7.53 8.56
CA HIS A 101 7.05 8.81 8.46
C HIS A 101 5.67 8.77 9.13
N PRO A 102 5.59 8.65 10.48
CA PRO A 102 4.35 8.31 11.19
C PRO A 102 3.28 9.40 11.17
N LYS A 103 3.66 10.64 10.87
CA LYS A 103 2.73 11.76 10.72
C LYS A 103 2.13 11.87 9.33
N ARG A 104 2.76 11.24 8.33
CA ARG A 104 2.43 11.40 6.91
C ARG A 104 1.66 10.20 6.37
N PHE A 105 1.91 9.01 6.89
CA PHE A 105 1.24 7.80 6.44
C PHE A 105 0.20 7.27 7.42
N VAL A 106 -0.88 6.72 6.88
CA VAL A 106 -1.87 5.89 7.59
C VAL A 106 -1.87 4.52 6.95
N GLY A 107 -1.61 3.47 7.72
CA GLY A 107 -1.43 2.12 7.19
C GLY A 107 -2.70 1.40 6.81
N MET A 108 -2.73 0.84 5.61
CA MET A 108 -3.73 -0.09 5.12
C MET A 108 -3.05 -1.34 4.57
N PHE A 109 -3.73 -2.48 4.55
CA PHE A 109 -3.14 -3.72 4.04
C PHE A 109 -4.15 -4.62 3.33
N MET A 110 -3.72 -5.23 2.23
CA MET A 110 -4.52 -6.21 1.50
C MET A 110 -4.57 -7.54 2.25
N VAL A 111 -5.78 -8.09 2.40
CA VAL A 111 -6.01 -9.38 3.06
C VAL A 111 -6.68 -10.35 2.10
N ASN A 112 -6.17 -11.58 2.06
CA ASN A 112 -6.90 -12.72 1.53
C ASN A 112 -7.46 -13.54 2.71
N PRO A 113 -8.78 -13.45 3.02
CA PRO A 113 -9.36 -14.18 4.14
C PRO A 113 -9.28 -15.70 3.99
N LEU A 114 -9.19 -16.21 2.76
CA LEU A 114 -9.05 -17.65 2.49
C LEU A 114 -7.64 -18.20 2.78
N ALA A 115 -6.65 -17.34 3.07
CA ALA A 115 -5.32 -17.80 3.43
C ALA A 115 -5.36 -18.51 4.80
N PRO A 116 -4.66 -19.65 4.99
CA PRO A 116 -4.72 -20.43 6.24
C PRO A 116 -4.33 -19.65 7.51
N ASP A 117 -3.53 -18.60 7.36
CA ASP A 117 -3.00 -17.76 8.43
C ASP A 117 -3.63 -16.35 8.47
N SER A 118 -4.74 -16.14 7.75
CA SER A 118 -5.35 -14.82 7.56
C SER A 118 -5.74 -14.13 8.88
N ALA A 119 -6.37 -14.86 9.81
CA ALA A 119 -6.79 -14.33 11.11
C ALA A 119 -5.59 -13.88 11.96
N GLU A 120 -4.56 -14.71 12.08
CA GLU A 120 -3.34 -14.38 12.84
C GLU A 120 -2.66 -13.14 12.24
N ARG A 121 -2.59 -13.06 10.92
CA ARG A 121 -1.96 -11.93 10.22
C ARG A 121 -2.75 -10.64 10.38
N VAL A 122 -4.07 -10.69 10.33
CA VAL A 122 -4.94 -9.53 10.58
C VAL A 122 -4.77 -9.05 12.03
N GLN A 123 -4.77 -9.96 13.00
CA GLN A 123 -4.49 -9.63 14.41
C GLN A 123 -3.12 -8.98 14.57
N ARG A 124 -2.09 -9.52 13.93
CA ARG A 124 -0.73 -8.96 13.95
C ARG A 124 -0.65 -7.58 13.30
N ALA A 125 -1.30 -7.41 12.15
CA ALA A 125 -1.31 -6.15 11.42
C ALA A 125 -1.95 -5.00 12.23
N PHE A 126 -3.06 -5.27 12.92
CA PHE A 126 -3.69 -4.28 13.79
C PHE A 126 -2.97 -4.10 15.13
N GLY A 127 -2.55 -5.21 15.76
CA GLY A 127 -1.97 -5.23 17.09
C GLY A 127 -0.50 -4.79 17.11
N GLU A 128 0.36 -5.53 16.42
CA GLU A 128 1.82 -5.34 16.46
C GLU A 128 2.28 -4.26 15.47
N TYR A 129 1.69 -4.21 14.27
CA TYR A 129 2.11 -3.25 13.22
C TYR A 129 1.33 -1.94 13.24
N HIS A 130 0.30 -1.83 14.08
CA HIS A 130 -0.53 -0.64 14.25
C HIS A 130 -1.14 -0.09 12.95
N LEU A 131 -1.37 -0.97 11.96
CA LEU A 131 -2.09 -0.62 10.75
C LEU A 131 -3.56 -0.31 11.09
N ARG A 132 -4.26 0.42 10.21
CA ARG A 132 -5.57 1.02 10.50
C ARG A 132 -6.71 0.47 9.66
N CYS A 133 -6.42 -0.22 8.56
CA CYS A 133 -7.47 -0.77 7.69
C CYS A 133 -7.03 -2.05 6.99
N ALA A 134 -7.86 -3.09 7.08
CA ALA A 134 -7.77 -4.27 6.23
C ALA A 134 -8.58 -4.04 4.95
N CYS A 135 -7.99 -4.34 3.80
CA CYS A 135 -8.55 -4.11 2.48
C CYS A 135 -8.87 -5.45 1.81
N LEU A 136 -10.14 -5.63 1.47
CA LEU A 136 -10.69 -6.87 0.94
C LEU A 136 -10.79 -6.79 -0.58
N PHE A 137 -10.41 -7.86 -1.27
CA PHE A 137 -10.48 -7.98 -2.73
C PHE A 137 -11.28 -9.24 -3.13
N PRO A 138 -12.61 -9.27 -2.92
CA PRO A 138 -13.41 -10.50 -3.05
C PRO A 138 -13.36 -11.12 -4.43
N ALA A 139 -13.42 -10.30 -5.50
CA ALA A 139 -13.37 -10.79 -6.87
C ALA A 139 -12.00 -11.39 -7.23
N MET A 140 -10.91 -10.77 -6.76
CA MET A 140 -9.53 -11.22 -7.01
C MET A 140 -9.23 -12.54 -6.30
N HIS A 141 -9.73 -12.71 -5.08
CA HIS A 141 -9.51 -13.91 -4.26
C HIS A 141 -10.67 -14.92 -4.35
N HIS A 142 -11.65 -14.69 -5.22
CA HIS A 142 -12.77 -15.59 -5.50
C HIS A 142 -13.62 -16.01 -4.28
N TYR A 143 -13.96 -15.06 -3.40
CA TYR A 143 -14.86 -15.30 -2.26
C TYR A 143 -16.02 -14.31 -2.20
N SER A 144 -17.06 -14.64 -1.43
CA SER A 144 -18.19 -13.76 -1.13
C SER A 144 -17.94 -12.98 0.15
N LEU A 145 -18.39 -11.72 0.24
CA LEU A 145 -18.28 -10.94 1.50
C LEU A 145 -19.01 -11.60 2.69
N ASN A 146 -19.94 -12.53 2.43
CA ASN A 146 -20.65 -13.28 3.47
C ASN A 146 -19.98 -14.61 3.84
N ASP A 147 -18.83 -14.93 3.26
CA ASP A 147 -18.07 -16.14 3.57
C ASP A 147 -17.63 -16.16 5.05
N GLU A 148 -17.62 -17.32 5.69
CA GLU A 148 -17.21 -17.46 7.09
C GLU A 148 -15.77 -16.97 7.32
N SER A 149 -14.88 -17.17 6.35
CA SER A 149 -13.49 -16.68 6.41
C SER A 149 -13.39 -15.16 6.55
N VAL A 150 -14.38 -14.39 6.09
CA VAL A 150 -14.44 -12.93 6.27
C VAL A 150 -14.84 -12.59 7.70
N LYS A 151 -15.71 -13.39 8.31
CA LYS A 151 -16.13 -13.20 9.71
C LYS A 151 -14.98 -13.46 10.66
N ASP A 152 -14.20 -14.51 10.41
CA ASP A 152 -13.05 -14.93 11.22
C ASP A 152 -11.97 -13.83 11.36
N ILE A 153 -11.86 -12.94 10.38
CA ILE A 153 -10.90 -11.82 10.40
C ILE A 153 -11.51 -10.49 10.86
N SER A 154 -12.82 -10.47 11.14
CA SER A 154 -13.56 -9.26 11.54
C SER A 154 -13.94 -9.21 13.02
N SER A 155 -13.74 -10.32 13.74
CA SER A 155 -13.97 -10.48 15.18
C SER A 155 -12.79 -10.01 16.01
#